data_AF-A0A8T9ZJ57-F1
#
_entry.id   AF-A0A8T9ZJ57-F1
#
_cell.length_a   1.000
_cell.length_b   1.000
_cell.length_c   1.000
_cell.angle_alpha   90.00
_cell.angle_beta   90.00
_cell.angle_gamma   90.00
#
_symmetry.space_group_name_H-M   'P 1'
#
loop_
_entity.id
_entity.type
_entity.pdbx_description
1 polymer ?
#
loop_
_entity_poly.entity_id
_entity_poly.type
_entity_poly.pdbx_seq_one_letter_code
_entity_poly.pdbx_strand_id
1 'polypeptide(L)'
;MFNRTEKGDYGPGGLTVEGRRMLLEYLLYTQQEMNTTLISEEEIEAILQAWYETDRIRVYRDELEPIHHVLLGELVFKPDCTIHEEKTTSPFLVFFVEIDIHLGKQDLFRWIKERQKITHQSFFFFPSNYSNESAKLTWNKLTFVVSRADITGARDAERIVRH
;
A
#
# COMPACT_ATOMS: atom_id res chain seq x y z
N MET A 1 12.59 7.82 25.53
CA MET A 1 12.02 6.50 25.18
C MET A 1 10.90 6.74 24.18
N PHE A 2 10.95 6.14 22.99
CA PHE A 2 9.92 6.38 21.97
C PHE A 2 8.62 5.66 22.32
N ASN A 3 7.46 6.25 21.99
CA ASN A 3 6.19 5.54 22.01
C ASN A 3 6.27 4.37 21.02
N ARG A 4 6.10 3.15 21.53
CA ARG A 4 6.21 1.89 20.78
C ARG A 4 4.99 1.71 19.88
N THR A 5 5.23 1.21 18.68
CA THR A 5 4.15 0.72 17.80
C THR A 5 3.96 -0.77 18.05
N GLU A 6 2.72 -1.22 18.19
CA GLU A 6 2.41 -2.64 18.32
C GLU A 6 2.29 -3.29 16.94
N LYS A 7 2.56 -4.60 16.90
CA LYS A 7 2.42 -5.39 15.68
C LYS A 7 0.94 -5.41 15.29
N GLY A 8 0.59 -4.86 14.13
CA GLY A 8 -0.78 -4.83 13.64
C GLY A 8 -1.59 -3.57 13.99
N ASP A 9 -0.97 -2.51 14.52
CA ASP A 9 -1.61 -1.19 14.73
C ASP A 9 -2.09 -0.50 13.43
N TYR A 10 -1.76 -1.05 12.26
CA TYR A 10 -2.30 -0.60 10.98
C TYR A 10 -3.59 -1.37 10.69
N GLY A 11 -4.75 -0.70 10.83
CA GLY A 11 -6.06 -1.27 10.55
C GLY A 11 -6.19 -1.66 9.07
N PRO A 12 -6.15 -2.96 8.72
CA PRO A 12 -6.37 -3.40 7.36
C PRO A 12 -7.86 -3.25 7.05
N GLY A 13 -8.19 -2.52 5.97
CA GLY A 13 -9.56 -2.28 5.54
C GLY A 13 -9.74 -1.08 4.61
N GLY A 14 -8.81 -0.13 4.62
CA GLY A 14 -8.78 0.95 3.63
C GLY A 14 -8.11 0.51 2.34
N LEU A 15 -8.77 0.75 1.19
CA LEU A 15 -8.12 0.57 -0.12
C LEU A 15 -7.02 1.63 -0.30
N THR A 16 -5.85 1.20 -0.78
CA THR A 16 -4.80 2.13 -1.19
C THR A 16 -5.28 2.98 -2.38
N VAL A 17 -4.55 4.05 -2.72
CA VAL A 17 -4.89 4.85 -3.91
C VAL A 17 -4.79 4.00 -5.18
N GLU A 18 -3.85 3.06 -5.24
CA GLU A 18 -3.71 2.09 -6.33
C GLU A 18 -4.92 1.16 -6.41
N GLY A 19 -5.38 0.61 -5.28
CA GLY A 19 -6.58 -0.22 -5.26
C GLY A 19 -7.83 0.54 -5.71
N ARG A 20 -7.99 1.79 -5.28
CA ARG A 20 -9.09 2.66 -5.71
C ARG A 20 -8.99 3.04 -7.19
N ARG A 21 -7.78 3.28 -7.70
CA ARG A 21 -7.50 3.52 -9.12
C ARG A 21 -7.93 2.32 -9.96
N MET A 22 -7.55 1.11 -9.57
CA MET A 22 -7.96 -0.12 -10.28
C MET A 22 -9.49 -0.25 -10.38
N LEU A 23 -10.22 0.07 -9.31
CA LEU A 23 -11.69 0.05 -9.32
C LEU A 23 -12.28 1.08 -10.29
N LEU A 24 -11.71 2.28 -10.34
CA LEU A 24 -12.15 3.33 -11.26
C LEU A 24 -11.85 2.96 -12.72
N GLU A 25 -10.66 2.44 -13.01
CA GLU A 25 -10.29 1.94 -14.35
C GLU A 25 -11.21 0.79 -14.80
N TYR A 26 -11.59 -0.12 -13.89
CA TYR A 26 -12.54 -1.20 -14.19
C TYR A 26 -13.96 -0.67 -14.44
N LEU A 27 -14.39 0.37 -13.72
CA LEU A 27 -15.66 1.05 -13.98
C LEU A 27 -15.66 1.70 -15.37
N LEU A 28 -14.56 2.35 -15.76
CA LEU A 28 -14.39 2.93 -17.10
C LEU A 28 -14.42 1.85 -18.18
N TYR A 29 -13.76 0.71 -17.94
CA TYR A 29 -13.86 -0.46 -18.82
C TYR A 29 -15.31 -0.92 -19.00
N THR A 30 -16.05 -1.07 -17.90
CA THR A 30 -17.46 -1.50 -17.94
C THR A 30 -18.33 -0.52 -18.72
N GLN A 31 -18.14 0.79 -18.52
CA GLN A 31 -18.81 1.86 -19.26
C GLN A 31 -18.54 1.77 -20.77
N GLN A 32 -17.29 1.48 -21.17
CA GLN A 32 -16.92 1.29 -22.56
C GLN A 32 -17.58 0.04 -23.16
N GLU A 33 -17.52 -1.09 -22.48
CA GLU A 33 -18.10 -2.36 -22.94
C GLU A 33 -19.63 -2.28 -23.09
N MET A 34 -20.29 -1.58 -22.16
CA MET A 34 -21.75 -1.38 -22.20
C MET A 34 -22.18 -0.25 -23.14
N ASN A 35 -21.23 0.51 -23.70
CA ASN A 35 -21.49 1.72 -24.47
C ASN A 35 -22.49 2.67 -23.78
N THR A 36 -22.35 2.82 -22.46
CA THR A 36 -23.29 3.57 -21.61
C THR A 36 -22.52 4.31 -20.53
N THR A 37 -22.84 5.58 -20.30
CA THR A 37 -22.22 6.37 -19.24
C THR A 37 -22.68 5.88 -17.85
N LEU A 38 -21.76 5.33 -17.07
CA LEU A 38 -21.97 4.90 -15.68
C LEU A 38 -21.51 5.95 -14.66
N ILE A 39 -20.54 6.78 -15.04
CA ILE A 39 -19.99 7.86 -14.22
C ILE A 39 -19.64 9.05 -15.11
N SER A 40 -19.97 10.25 -14.67
CA SER A 40 -19.64 11.49 -15.38
C SER A 40 -18.20 11.93 -15.16
N GLU A 41 -17.65 12.74 -16.07
CA GLU A 41 -16.30 13.31 -15.90
C GLU A 41 -16.22 14.23 -14.66
N GLU A 42 -17.30 14.94 -14.32
CA GLU A 42 -17.36 15.75 -13.09
C GLU A 42 -17.22 14.89 -11.82
N GLU A 43 -17.87 13.72 -11.78
CA GLU A 43 -17.74 12.78 -10.68
C GLU A 43 -16.33 12.17 -10.61
N ILE A 44 -15.72 11.87 -11.76
CA ILE A 44 -14.33 11.40 -11.81
C ILE A 44 -13.38 12.45 -11.22
N GLU A 45 -13.51 13.71 -11.63
CA GLU A 45 -12.69 14.81 -11.09
C GLU A 45 -12.88 14.98 -9.58
N ALA A 46 -14.12 14.87 -9.09
CA ALA A 46 -14.41 14.93 -7.67
C ALA A 46 -13.76 13.77 -6.89
N ILE A 47 -13.78 12.54 -7.44
CA ILE A 47 -13.10 11.37 -6.86
C ILE A 47 -11.58 11.60 -6.78
N LEU A 48 -10.97 12.06 -7.88
CA LEU A 48 -9.53 12.32 -7.95
C LEU A 48 -9.11 13.41 -6.96
N GLN A 49 -9.93 14.46 -6.81
CA GLN A 49 -9.69 15.52 -5.85
C GLN A 49 -9.80 15.02 -4.40
N ALA A 50 -10.80 14.18 -4.09
CA ALA A 50 -10.96 13.60 -2.77
C ALA A 50 -9.79 12.69 -2.36
N TRP A 51 -9.21 11.93 -3.31
CA TRP A 51 -8.01 11.13 -3.06
C TRP A 51 -6.80 12.01 -2.77
N TYR A 52 -6.63 13.10 -3.51
CA TYR A 52 -5.55 14.06 -3.24
C TYR A 52 -5.70 14.73 -1.86
N GLU A 53 -6.92 15.08 -1.45
CA GLU A 53 -7.16 15.70 -0.14
C GLU A 53 -6.86 14.75 1.02
N THR A 54 -7.19 13.47 0.86
CA THR A 54 -7.06 12.44 1.89
C THR A 54 -5.64 11.87 1.97
N ASP A 55 -5.06 11.52 0.81
CA ASP A 55 -3.81 10.75 0.75
C ASP A 55 -2.62 11.57 0.26
N ARG A 56 -2.85 12.80 -0.23
CA ARG A 56 -1.81 13.66 -0.82
C ARG A 56 -1.10 13.04 -2.01
N ILE A 57 -1.69 12.01 -2.62
CA ILE A 57 -1.26 11.42 -3.88
C ILE A 57 -2.15 12.00 -4.98
N ARG A 58 -1.52 12.67 -5.97
CA ARG A 58 -2.22 13.20 -7.14
C ARG A 58 -2.25 12.12 -8.22
N VAL A 59 -3.46 11.82 -8.71
CA VAL A 59 -3.70 11.01 -9.91
C VAL A 59 -4.46 11.91 -10.89
N TYR A 60 -4.02 11.95 -12.13
CA TYR A 60 -4.62 12.74 -13.19
C TYR A 60 -5.53 11.90 -14.06
N ARG A 61 -6.52 12.54 -14.69
CA ARG A 61 -7.54 11.88 -15.50
C ARG A 61 -6.95 11.17 -16.73
N ASP A 62 -5.89 11.72 -17.31
CA ASP A 62 -5.15 11.19 -18.46
C ASP A 62 -4.29 9.98 -18.11
N GLU A 63 -4.05 9.72 -16.82
CA GLU A 63 -3.41 8.48 -16.35
C GLU A 63 -4.40 7.32 -16.23
N LEU A 64 -5.71 7.58 -16.28
CA LEU A 64 -6.75 6.57 -16.14
C LEU A 64 -7.16 5.99 -17.49
N GLU A 65 -7.07 4.67 -17.60
CA GLU A 65 -7.46 3.92 -18.78
C GLU A 65 -8.59 2.93 -18.46
N PRO A 66 -9.47 2.59 -19.43
CA PRO A 66 -10.50 1.57 -19.27
C PRO A 66 -9.85 0.17 -19.27
N ILE A 67 -9.41 -0.29 -18.11
CA ILE A 67 -8.67 -1.55 -17.95
C ILE A 67 -9.54 -2.62 -17.29
N HIS A 68 -9.61 -3.78 -17.92
CA HIS A 68 -10.15 -5.00 -17.31
C HIS A 68 -9.11 -5.64 -16.39
N HIS A 69 -9.10 -5.22 -15.13
CA HIS A 69 -8.25 -5.79 -14.08
C HIS A 69 -8.67 -7.23 -13.75
N VAL A 70 -7.78 -8.19 -14.02
CA VAL A 70 -7.99 -9.60 -13.67
C VAL A 70 -7.48 -9.85 -12.25
N LEU A 71 -8.29 -10.51 -11.42
CA LEU A 71 -7.83 -10.99 -10.12
C LEU A 71 -6.87 -12.17 -10.33
N LEU A 72 -5.57 -11.92 -10.13
CA LEU A 72 -4.52 -12.93 -10.31
C LEU A 72 -4.28 -13.80 -9.07
N GLY A 73 -4.91 -13.46 -7.95
CA GLY A 73 -4.84 -14.18 -6.68
C GLY A 73 -4.78 -13.24 -5.48
N GLU A 74 -4.78 -13.80 -4.29
CA GLU A 74 -4.85 -13.09 -3.02
C GLU A 74 -3.66 -13.43 -2.13
N LEU A 75 -3.10 -12.44 -1.43
CA LEU A 75 -2.09 -12.62 -0.39
C LEU A 75 -2.74 -12.43 0.97
N VAL A 76 -2.84 -13.51 1.74
CA VAL A 76 -3.57 -13.50 3.02
C VAL A 76 -2.60 -13.61 4.17
N PHE A 77 -2.74 -12.72 5.17
CA PHE A 77 -1.92 -12.72 6.38
C PHE A 77 -2.67 -13.29 7.58
N LYS A 78 -1.93 -13.97 8.45
CA LYS A 78 -2.39 -14.34 9.79
C LYS A 78 -2.30 -13.12 10.74
N PRO A 79 -2.96 -13.15 11.92
CA PRO A 79 -2.88 -12.06 12.89
C PRO A 79 -1.45 -11.75 13.39
N ASP A 80 -0.54 -12.71 13.31
CA ASP A 80 0.87 -12.54 13.65
C ASP A 80 1.71 -11.95 12.49
N CYS A 81 1.06 -11.47 11.43
CA CYS A 81 1.66 -10.92 10.21
C CYS A 81 2.50 -11.92 9.38
N THR A 82 2.36 -13.23 9.61
CA THR A 82 2.93 -14.26 8.74
C THR A 82 1.96 -14.61 7.61
N ILE A 83 2.48 -15.18 6.51
CA ILE A 83 1.65 -15.58 5.36
C ILE A 83 0.75 -16.76 5.77
N HIS A 84 -0.51 -16.69 5.37
CA HIS A 84 -1.44 -17.81 5.45
C HIS A 84 -1.37 -18.62 4.16
N GLU A 85 -0.40 -19.53 4.07
CA GLU A 85 -0.11 -20.34 2.87
C GLU A 85 -1.35 -21.01 2.27
N GLU A 86 -2.20 -21.62 3.11
CA GLU A 86 -3.40 -22.34 2.64
C GLU A 86 -4.49 -21.44 2.02
N LYS A 87 -4.50 -20.14 2.36
CA LYS A 87 -5.50 -19.18 1.85
C LYS A 87 -4.92 -18.26 0.78
N THR A 88 -3.60 -18.19 0.70
CA THR A 88 -2.90 -17.38 -0.29
C THR A 88 -2.96 -18.10 -1.63
N THR A 89 -3.48 -17.41 -2.63
CA THR A 89 -3.62 -17.93 -4.00
C THR A 89 -2.75 -17.17 -4.99
N SER A 90 -2.14 -16.05 -4.58
CA SER A 90 -1.27 -15.26 -5.43
C SER A 90 -0.05 -16.08 -5.91
N PRO A 91 0.24 -16.10 -7.22
CA PRO A 91 1.40 -16.81 -7.76
C PRO A 91 2.70 -15.99 -7.64
N PHE A 92 2.63 -14.75 -7.14
CA PHE A 92 3.76 -13.84 -7.11
C PHE A 92 4.62 -14.06 -5.86
N LEU A 93 5.94 -13.90 -6.03
CA LEU A 93 6.86 -13.92 -4.91
C LEU A 93 6.55 -12.78 -3.94
N VAL A 94 6.68 -13.07 -2.64
CA VAL A 94 6.45 -12.11 -1.57
C VAL A 94 7.78 -11.76 -0.91
N PHE A 95 8.09 -10.47 -0.88
CA PHE A 95 9.29 -9.93 -0.25
C PHE A 95 8.91 -9.06 0.93
N PHE A 96 9.61 -9.26 2.06
CA PHE A 96 9.48 -8.45 3.26
C PHE A 96 10.68 -7.51 3.33
N VAL A 97 10.43 -6.22 3.20
CA VAL A 97 11.48 -5.19 3.24
C VAL A 97 11.40 -4.46 4.58
N GLU A 98 12.41 -4.68 5.42
CA GLU A 98 12.49 -4.04 6.74
C GLU A 98 13.25 -2.71 6.69
N ILE A 99 12.66 -1.69 7.31
CA ILE A 99 13.27 -0.40 7.53
C ILE A 99 13.25 -0.07 9.02
N ASP A 100 14.45 0.10 9.58
CA ASP A 100 14.64 0.64 10.93
C ASP A 100 14.35 2.13 10.94
N ILE A 101 13.40 2.55 11.79
CA ILE A 101 12.99 3.94 11.90
C ILE A 101 13.23 4.43 13.33
N HIS A 102 14.13 5.40 13.43
CA HIS A 102 14.50 6.07 14.68
C HIS A 102 13.54 7.21 15.02
N LEU A 103 12.24 6.99 14.84
CA LEU A 103 11.17 7.95 15.09
C LEU A 103 10.12 7.37 16.05
N GLY A 104 9.42 8.24 16.79
CA GLY A 104 8.27 7.83 17.61
C GLY A 104 7.04 7.50 16.78
N LYS A 105 6.05 6.81 17.37
CA LYS A 105 4.81 6.37 16.68
C LYS A 105 4.11 7.46 15.86
N GLN A 106 3.98 8.68 16.35
CA GLN A 106 3.31 9.77 15.61
C GLN A 106 4.14 10.25 14.40
N ASP A 107 5.46 10.36 14.58
CA ASP A 107 6.37 10.78 13.51
C ASP A 107 6.56 9.70 12.46
N LEU A 108 6.40 8.42 12.84
CA LEU A 108 6.38 7.28 11.94
C LEU A 108 5.26 7.40 10.89
N PHE A 109 4.00 7.59 11.32
CA PHE A 109 2.88 7.71 10.39
C PHE A 109 3.00 8.96 9.51
N ARG A 110 3.51 10.05 10.05
CA ARG A 110 3.81 11.27 9.28
C ARG A 110 4.86 11.02 8.21
N TRP A 111 5.94 10.34 8.56
CA TRP A 111 7.01 9.97 7.64
C TRP A 111 6.48 9.07 6.51
N ILE A 112 5.62 8.11 6.82
CA ILE A 112 4.98 7.26 5.82
C ILE A 112 4.13 8.10 4.85
N LYS A 113 3.33 9.04 5.36
CA LYS A 113 2.51 9.93 4.51
C LYS A 113 3.36 10.83 3.62
N GLU A 114 4.46 11.39 4.13
CA GLU A 114 5.41 12.15 3.29
C GLU A 114 6.08 11.27 2.24
N ARG A 115 6.47 10.03 2.59
CA ARG A 115 7.01 9.07 1.61
C ARG A 115 5.99 8.76 0.52
N GLN A 116 4.73 8.48 0.89
CA GLN A 116 3.65 8.23 -0.06
C GLN A 116 3.45 9.40 -1.04
N LYS A 117 3.54 10.63 -0.53
CA LYS A 117 3.47 11.85 -1.34
C LYS A 117 4.64 11.99 -2.31
N ILE A 118 5.86 11.68 -1.89
CA ILE A 118 7.07 11.79 -2.75
C ILE A 118 7.10 10.70 -3.81
N THR A 119 6.78 9.47 -3.41
CA THR A 119 6.90 8.28 -4.28
C THR A 119 5.65 8.03 -5.10
N HIS A 120 4.53 8.70 -4.78
CA HIS A 120 3.21 8.43 -5.32
C HIS A 120 2.79 6.95 -5.15
N GLN A 121 3.35 6.26 -4.16
CA GLN A 121 3.15 4.83 -3.92
C GLN A 121 2.78 4.54 -2.46
N SER A 122 1.70 3.79 -2.29
CA SER A 122 1.19 3.32 -1.00
C SER A 122 1.36 1.80 -0.88
N PHE A 123 2.54 1.39 -0.43
CA PHE A 123 2.79 -0.01 -0.08
C PHE A 123 2.10 -0.41 1.22
N PHE A 124 1.64 -1.65 1.28
CA PHE A 124 1.19 -2.28 2.51
C PHE A 124 2.37 -2.56 3.44
N PHE A 125 2.20 -2.33 4.75
CA PHE A 125 3.27 -2.53 5.73
C PHE A 125 2.74 -2.93 7.11
N PHE A 126 3.60 -3.58 7.88
CA PHE A 126 3.38 -3.86 9.29
C PHE A 126 4.28 -2.97 10.15
N PRO A 127 3.72 -2.13 11.04
CA PRO A 127 4.52 -1.50 12.07
C PRO A 127 4.91 -2.53 13.13
N SER A 128 6.13 -2.41 13.66
CA SER A 128 6.61 -3.17 14.80
C SER A 128 7.66 -2.36 15.56
N ASN A 129 8.28 -2.95 16.58
CA ASN A 129 9.38 -2.34 17.29
C ASN A 129 10.46 -3.39 17.60
N TYR A 130 11.70 -2.93 17.68
CA TYR A 130 12.77 -3.67 18.31
C TYR A 130 12.99 -3.12 19.70
N SER A 131 13.03 -4.00 20.70
CA SER A 131 13.33 -3.65 22.08
C SER A 131 14.40 -4.58 22.61
N ASN A 132 15.51 -4.00 23.08
CA ASN A 132 16.54 -4.72 23.82
C ASN A 132 16.63 -4.15 25.23
N GLU A 133 16.16 -4.92 26.21
CA GLU A 133 16.09 -4.51 27.60
C GLU A 133 17.49 -4.39 28.24
N SER A 134 18.42 -5.27 27.86
CA SER A 134 19.80 -5.26 28.36
C SER A 134 20.57 -4.01 27.95
N ALA A 135 20.35 -3.55 26.71
CA ALA A 135 20.97 -2.34 26.17
C ALA A 135 20.13 -1.06 26.39
N LYS A 136 18.92 -1.17 26.98
CA LYS A 136 17.93 -0.07 27.10
C LYS A 136 17.66 0.65 25.78
N LEU A 137 17.71 -0.08 24.66
CA LEU A 137 17.46 0.44 23.32
C LEU A 137 16.09 0.02 22.82
N THR A 138 15.34 0.96 22.25
CA THR A 138 14.08 0.67 21.58
C THR A 138 13.92 1.60 20.39
N TRP A 139 13.60 1.05 19.22
CA TRP A 139 13.24 1.82 18.02
C TRP A 139 12.10 1.13 17.26
N ASN A 140 11.43 1.88 16.40
CA ASN A 140 10.32 1.38 15.60
C ASN A 140 10.84 0.79 14.28
N LYS A 141 10.12 -0.19 13.76
CA LYS A 141 10.43 -0.88 12.51
C LYS A 141 9.19 -0.89 11.63
N LEU A 142 9.40 -0.75 10.32
CA LEU A 142 8.36 -1.00 9.32
C LEU A 142 8.79 -2.18 8.47
N THR A 143 7.91 -3.16 8.34
CA THR A 143 8.07 -4.25 7.39
C THR A 143 7.11 -4.02 6.23
N PHE A 144 7.63 -3.57 5.09
CA PHE A 144 6.85 -3.43 3.87
C PHE A 144 6.69 -4.79 3.19
N VAL A 145 5.50 -5.05 2.65
CA VAL A 145 5.21 -6.25 1.88
C VAL A 145 5.18 -5.87 0.40
N VAL A 146 6.03 -6.53 -0.39
CA VAL A 146 6.06 -6.37 -1.85
C VAL A 146 5.73 -7.70 -2.50
N SER A 147 4.66 -7.73 -3.28
CA SER A 147 4.27 -8.86 -4.11
C SER A 147 3.73 -8.30 -5.43
N ARG A 148 4.57 -8.34 -6.48
CA ARG A 148 4.28 -7.77 -7.80
C ARG A 148 4.85 -8.67 -8.90
N ALA A 149 4.20 -8.69 -10.05
CA ALA A 149 4.61 -9.51 -11.20
C ALA A 149 6.00 -9.12 -11.77
N ASP A 150 6.37 -7.84 -11.68
CA ASP A 150 7.63 -7.30 -12.20
C ASP A 150 8.81 -7.41 -11.21
N ILE A 151 8.58 -7.89 -9.99
CA ILE A 151 9.60 -8.01 -8.95
C ILE A 151 9.92 -9.48 -8.72
N THR A 152 11.11 -9.90 -9.15
CA THR A 152 11.57 -11.29 -9.05
C THR A 152 12.68 -11.49 -8.02
N GLY A 153 13.20 -10.42 -7.42
CA GLY A 153 14.30 -10.48 -6.46
C GLY A 153 14.19 -9.48 -5.31
N ALA A 154 14.77 -9.84 -4.17
CA ALA A 154 14.74 -9.03 -2.95
C ALA A 154 15.38 -7.65 -3.12
N ARG A 155 16.44 -7.54 -3.93
CA ARG A 155 17.09 -6.25 -4.23
C ARG A 155 16.16 -5.28 -4.97
N ASP A 156 15.33 -5.79 -5.86
CA ASP A 156 14.36 -4.96 -6.58
C ASP A 156 13.25 -4.49 -5.66
N ALA A 157 12.76 -5.38 -4.77
CA ALA A 157 11.82 -5.03 -3.72
C ALA A 157 12.39 -3.95 -2.77
N GLU A 158 13.64 -4.09 -2.34
CA GLU A 158 14.30 -3.08 -1.51
C GLU A 158 14.43 -1.73 -2.23
N ARG A 159 14.80 -1.74 -3.51
CA ARG A 159 14.96 -0.54 -4.31
C ARG A 159 13.66 0.26 -4.38
N ILE A 160 12.52 -0.37 -4.66
CA ILE A 160 11.24 0.35 -4.80
C ILE A 160 10.70 0.88 -3.47
N VAL A 161 11.05 0.25 -2.35
CA VAL A 161 10.60 0.69 -1.01
C VAL A 161 11.51 1.78 -0.45
N ARG A 162 12.81 1.74 -0.73
CA ARG A 162 13.81 2.69 -0.20
C ARG A 162 13.97 3.97 -1.03
N HIS A 163 13.49 3.99 -2.28
CA HIS A 163 13.23 5.22 -3.02
C HIS A 163 12.03 5.97 -2.42
#